data_AF-A0AAQ2Z4X9-F1
#
_entry.id   AF-A0AAQ2Z4X9-F1
#
_cell.length_a   1.000
_cell.length_b   1.000
_cell.length_c   1.000
_cell.angle_alpha   90.00
_cell.angle_beta   90.00
_cell.angle_gamma   90.00
#
_symmetry.space_group_name_H-M   'P 1'
#
loop_
_entity.id
_entity.type
_entity.pdbx_description
1 polymer ?
#
loop_
_entity_poly.entity_id
_entity_poly.type
_entity_poly.pdbx_seq_one_letter_code
_entity_poly.pdbx_strand_id
1 'polypeptide(L)'
;MRITTSKSKNSESFYITQSYTNANGKSTSKTIRKLGTLAELSAQLHTDRDGVVEWANEQARLETLKYKSEKEDATVMIPFHSNRLMDYNKQKLFSGGYLFLQSIYYGLKLDSVCRKIKSRHKFEYDLNAILSDLIYTRVLEPSSKSSSFRAAKQFLEPPTYELHDVYRALSVLASEMDFIQSEVYKNSFFLGDRMDRILYYDCTNYYFEIEQEDGDKKYGKSKEHRPNPIIQMGLFTDGDGIPLAFSLFPGNQNEQKSLKPLETKILQQFGCDKFIYCSDAGLASEDNRVLNHMGQRAFIVTQSIKKLPAEDRAWALKKTGFKRLSDDKPVDLTKLTDDDKNQLYYKDEPLTTKKLDQKLIITYLYDN
;
A
#
# COMPACT_ATOMS: atom_id res chain seq x y z
N MET A 1 -36.78 1.86 -17.21
CA MET A 1 -38.03 2.62 -17.00
C MET A 1 -39.11 1.63 -16.57
N ARG A 2 -40.27 2.07 -16.07
CA ARG A 2 -41.38 1.18 -15.68
C ARG A 2 -42.73 1.76 -16.07
N ILE A 3 -43.73 0.90 -16.22
CA ILE A 3 -45.11 1.37 -16.42
C ILE A 3 -45.69 1.82 -15.07
N THR A 4 -46.43 2.92 -15.10
CA THR A 4 -47.26 3.39 -13.99
C THR A 4 -48.68 3.52 -14.48
N THR A 5 -49.63 3.01 -13.71
CA THR A 5 -51.06 3.13 -13.99
C THR A 5 -51.69 4.20 -13.10
N SER A 6 -52.55 5.04 -13.68
CA SER A 6 -53.39 5.97 -12.94
C SER A 6 -54.85 5.56 -13.13
N LYS A 7 -55.54 5.28 -12.02
CA LYS A 7 -56.95 4.87 -12.02
C LYS A 7 -57.82 6.02 -11.48
N SER A 8 -58.78 6.44 -12.29
CA SER A 8 -59.90 7.29 -11.87
C SER A 8 -61.19 6.47 -11.84
N LYS A 9 -62.27 7.00 -11.25
CA LYS A 9 -63.58 6.32 -11.23
C LYS A 9 -64.10 5.94 -12.62
N ASN A 10 -63.66 6.64 -13.67
CA ASN A 10 -64.17 6.50 -15.04
C ASN A 10 -63.11 6.03 -16.06
N SER A 11 -61.84 5.90 -15.68
CA SER A 11 -60.77 5.54 -16.64
C SER A 11 -59.50 5.02 -15.96
N GLU A 12 -58.83 4.05 -16.59
CA GLU A 12 -57.47 3.62 -16.27
C GLU A 12 -56.53 4.10 -17.39
N SER A 13 -55.43 4.78 -17.04
CA SER A 13 -54.44 5.31 -17.99
C SER A 13 -53.04 4.76 -17.71
N PHE A 14 -52.29 4.48 -18.77
CA PHE A 14 -50.93 3.91 -18.70
C PHE A 14 -49.87 4.95 -19.07
N TYR A 15 -48.78 4.97 -18.30
CA TYR A 15 -47.65 5.90 -18.45
C TYR A 15 -46.32 5.14 -18.35
N ILE A 16 -45.31 5.55 -19.11
CA ILE A 16 -43.92 5.13 -18.91
C ILE A 16 -43.25 6.15 -17.99
N THR A 17 -42.72 5.70 -16.85
CA THR A 17 -42.01 6.54 -15.88
C THR A 17 -40.57 6.09 -15.67
N GLN A 18 -39.71 7.06 -15.37
CA GLN A 18 -38.32 6.87 -15.04
C GLN A 18 -38.07 7.32 -13.60
N SER A 19 -37.57 6.42 -12.76
CA SER A 19 -37.09 6.76 -11.42
C SER A 19 -35.69 7.36 -11.49
N TYR A 20 -35.46 8.45 -10.77
CA TYR A 20 -34.15 9.08 -10.59
C TYR A 20 -34.02 9.62 -9.17
N THR A 21 -32.80 9.72 -8.67
CA THR A 21 -32.51 10.32 -7.36
C THR A 21 -32.35 11.82 -7.53
N ASN A 22 -33.12 12.61 -6.79
CA ASN A 22 -32.98 14.06 -6.83
C ASN A 22 -31.72 14.52 -6.04
N ALA A 23 -31.34 15.79 -6.18
CA ALA A 23 -30.15 16.36 -5.52
C ALA A 23 -30.16 16.23 -3.98
N ASN A 24 -31.33 15.98 -3.38
CA ASN A 24 -31.52 15.80 -1.94
C ASN A 24 -31.54 14.30 -1.52
N GLY A 25 -31.13 13.39 -2.39
CA GLY A 25 -31.03 11.96 -2.10
C GLY A 25 -32.36 11.19 -2.06
N LYS A 26 -33.50 11.83 -2.38
CA LYS A 26 -34.82 11.18 -2.42
C LYS A 26 -35.11 10.62 -3.82
N SER A 27 -35.62 9.39 -3.87
CA SER A 27 -36.06 8.76 -5.11
C SER A 27 -37.36 9.41 -5.59
N THR A 28 -37.35 9.94 -6.81
CA THR A 28 -38.50 10.57 -7.47
C THR A 28 -38.68 10.03 -8.88
N SER A 29 -39.89 10.06 -9.43
CA SER A 29 -40.18 9.55 -10.77
C SER A 29 -40.64 10.66 -11.72
N LYS A 30 -40.11 10.68 -12.95
CA LYS A 30 -40.55 11.54 -14.05
C LYS A 30 -41.33 10.72 -15.07
N THR A 31 -42.45 11.25 -15.55
CA THR A 31 -43.21 10.66 -16.67
C THR A 31 -42.49 10.97 -17.98
N ILE A 32 -42.11 9.92 -18.70
CA ILE A 32 -41.42 10.01 -20.00
C ILE A 32 -42.44 10.08 -21.13
N ARG A 33 -43.48 9.25 -21.07
CA ARG A 33 -44.49 9.15 -22.14
C ARG A 33 -45.84 8.67 -21.59
N LYS A 34 -46.93 9.26 -22.06
CA LYS A 34 -48.30 8.76 -21.85
C LYS A 34 -48.64 7.79 -22.97
N LEU A 35 -49.06 6.57 -22.63
CA LEU A 35 -49.38 5.52 -23.61
C LEU A 35 -50.83 5.59 -24.08
N GLY A 36 -51.78 5.88 -23.18
CA GLY A 36 -53.20 5.96 -23.51
C GLY A 36 -54.10 5.46 -22.37
N THR A 37 -55.41 5.47 -22.59
CA THR A 37 -56.38 4.85 -21.68
C THR A 37 -56.59 3.36 -22.00
N LEU A 38 -57.03 2.58 -21.01
CA LEU A 38 -57.33 1.16 -21.19
C LEU A 38 -58.35 0.91 -22.30
N ALA A 39 -59.39 1.75 -22.41
CA ALA A 39 -60.44 1.62 -23.41
C ALA A 39 -59.92 1.84 -24.84
N GLU A 40 -59.08 2.87 -25.03
CA GLU A 40 -58.44 3.15 -26.33
C GLU A 40 -57.46 2.05 -26.72
N LEU A 41 -56.60 1.63 -25.77
CA LEU A 41 -55.56 0.64 -26.03
C LEU A 41 -56.14 -0.77 -26.25
N SER A 42 -57.18 -1.16 -25.51
CA SER A 42 -57.87 -2.43 -25.69
C SER A 42 -58.61 -2.50 -27.04
N ALA A 43 -59.23 -1.40 -27.47
CA ALA A 43 -59.86 -1.32 -28.79
C ALA A 43 -58.83 -1.38 -29.93
N GLN A 44 -57.68 -0.74 -29.77
CA GLN A 44 -56.64 -0.65 -30.79
C GLN A 44 -55.80 -1.94 -30.92
N LEU A 45 -55.52 -2.60 -29.79
CA LEU A 45 -54.69 -3.82 -29.76
C LEU A 45 -55.53 -5.10 -29.90
N HIS A 46 -56.87 -4.99 -29.82
CA HIS A 46 -57.80 -6.12 -29.80
C HIS A 46 -57.49 -7.14 -28.68
N THR A 47 -57.04 -6.65 -27.52
CA THR A 47 -56.66 -7.48 -26.37
C THR A 47 -57.36 -7.05 -25.09
N ASP A 48 -57.34 -7.93 -24.09
CA ASP A 48 -57.79 -7.64 -22.75
C ASP A 48 -56.77 -6.76 -21.98
N ARG A 49 -57.09 -6.47 -20.72
CA ARG A 49 -56.25 -5.64 -19.86
C ARG A 49 -54.84 -6.20 -19.70
N ASP A 50 -54.68 -7.52 -19.66
CA ASP A 50 -53.39 -8.16 -19.47
C ASP A 50 -52.55 -8.04 -20.75
N GLY A 51 -53.15 -8.18 -21.93
CA GLY A 51 -52.48 -7.89 -23.21
C GLY A 51 -52.07 -6.43 -23.37
N VAL A 52 -52.87 -5.47 -22.87
CA VAL A 52 -52.48 -4.03 -22.85
C VAL A 52 -51.30 -3.78 -21.91
N VAL A 53 -51.25 -4.45 -20.75
CA VAL A 53 -50.13 -4.36 -19.81
C VAL A 53 -48.86 -4.95 -20.41
N GLU A 54 -48.95 -6.09 -21.10
CA GLU A 54 -47.81 -6.72 -21.77
C GLU A 54 -47.25 -5.82 -22.88
N TRP A 55 -48.11 -5.26 -23.73
CA TRP A 55 -47.71 -4.29 -24.74
C TRP A 55 -47.07 -3.04 -24.13
N ALA A 56 -47.63 -2.50 -23.04
CA ALA A 56 -47.07 -1.34 -22.35
C ALA A 56 -45.69 -1.64 -21.72
N ASN A 57 -45.46 -2.87 -21.26
CA ASN A 57 -44.15 -3.31 -20.75
C ASN A 57 -43.13 -3.38 -21.87
N GLU A 58 -43.53 -3.87 -23.05
CA GLU A 58 -42.66 -3.92 -24.22
C GLU A 58 -42.29 -2.51 -24.71
N GLN A 59 -43.26 -1.57 -24.73
CA GLN A 59 -42.97 -0.17 -25.01
C GLN A 59 -41.99 0.45 -23.98
N ALA A 60 -42.16 0.14 -22.69
CA ALA A 60 -41.23 0.60 -21.65
C ALA A 60 -39.82 -0.01 -21.80
N ARG A 61 -39.71 -1.25 -22.32
CA ARG A 61 -38.45 -1.92 -22.64
C ARG A 61 -37.74 -1.23 -23.80
N LEU A 62 -38.44 -0.99 -24.91
CA LEU A 62 -37.91 -0.27 -26.08
C LEU A 62 -37.42 1.13 -25.71
N GLU A 63 -38.17 1.87 -24.90
CA GLU A 63 -37.77 3.21 -24.46
C GLU A 63 -36.56 3.18 -23.50
N THR A 64 -36.41 2.09 -22.73
CA THR A 64 -35.22 1.86 -21.90
C THR A 64 -33.99 1.55 -22.76
N LEU A 65 -34.14 0.76 -23.82
CA LEU A 65 -33.06 0.47 -24.78
C LEU A 65 -32.61 1.72 -25.51
N LYS A 66 -33.57 2.53 -26.01
CA LYS A 66 -33.29 3.82 -26.65
C LYS A 66 -32.54 4.77 -25.71
N TYR A 67 -33.01 4.91 -24.47
CA TYR A 67 -32.34 5.73 -23.46
C TYR A 67 -30.92 5.25 -23.12
N LYS A 68 -30.67 3.94 -23.12
CA LYS A 68 -29.33 3.39 -22.92
C LYS A 68 -28.41 3.71 -24.10
N SER A 69 -28.87 3.50 -25.33
CA SER A 69 -28.11 3.87 -26.53
C SER A 69 -27.83 5.38 -26.57
N GLU A 70 -28.82 6.24 -26.32
CA GLU A 70 -28.60 7.71 -26.26
C GLU A 70 -27.62 8.14 -25.16
N LYS A 71 -27.49 7.35 -24.08
CA LYS A 71 -26.51 7.61 -23.00
C LYS A 71 -25.13 7.00 -23.25
N GLU A 72 -25.06 5.84 -23.89
CA GLU A 72 -23.81 5.22 -24.33
C GLU A 72 -23.18 6.04 -25.47
N ASP A 73 -24.02 6.59 -26.35
CA ASP A 73 -23.64 7.50 -27.44
C ASP A 73 -23.64 8.98 -27.03
N ALA A 74 -23.78 9.30 -25.73
CA ALA A 74 -23.76 10.67 -25.22
C ALA A 74 -22.36 11.28 -25.41
N THR A 75 -22.12 11.80 -26.60
CA THR A 75 -20.90 12.49 -26.98
C THR A 75 -20.88 13.82 -26.24
N VAL A 76 -20.01 13.93 -25.23
CA VAL A 76 -19.75 15.20 -24.55
C VAL A 76 -18.92 16.05 -25.50
N MET A 77 -19.60 16.91 -26.25
CA MET A 77 -18.93 17.93 -27.06
C MET A 77 -18.35 18.99 -26.13
N ILE A 78 -17.03 19.06 -26.04
CA ILE A 78 -16.30 20.14 -25.37
C ILE A 78 -15.91 21.15 -26.46
N PRO A 79 -16.68 22.24 -26.69
CA PRO A 79 -16.37 23.21 -27.72
C PRO A 79 -15.11 24.01 -27.34
N PHE A 80 -14.03 23.81 -28.09
CA PHE A 80 -12.82 24.63 -27.97
C PHE A 80 -12.93 25.82 -28.92
N HIS A 81 -12.89 27.03 -28.37
CA HIS A 81 -12.92 28.27 -29.14
C HIS A 81 -11.49 28.78 -29.32
N SER A 82 -10.95 28.73 -30.55
CA SER A 82 -9.58 29.20 -30.86
C SER A 82 -9.39 30.71 -30.68
N ASN A 83 -10.48 31.49 -30.72
CA ASN A 83 -10.51 32.93 -30.55
C ASN A 83 -10.80 33.39 -29.11
N ARG A 84 -11.06 32.45 -28.19
CA ARG A 84 -11.35 32.79 -26.79
C ARG A 84 -10.04 32.90 -26.02
N LEU A 85 -9.66 34.12 -25.69
CA LEU A 85 -8.54 34.38 -24.80
C LEU A 85 -8.77 33.75 -23.43
N MET A 86 -7.68 33.31 -22.80
CA MET A 86 -7.78 32.72 -21.47
C MET A 86 -8.08 33.80 -20.43
N ASP A 87 -9.11 33.57 -19.60
CA ASP A 87 -9.36 34.35 -18.40
C ASP A 87 -8.07 34.60 -17.60
N TYR A 88 -7.72 35.88 -17.43
CA TYR A 88 -6.60 36.30 -16.60
C TYR A 88 -6.82 35.87 -15.14
N ASN A 89 -5.73 35.48 -14.46
CA ASN A 89 -5.71 35.06 -13.06
C ASN A 89 -6.57 33.84 -12.70
N LYS A 90 -7.02 33.03 -13.68
CA LYS A 90 -7.64 31.73 -13.41
C LYS A 90 -6.68 30.60 -13.76
N GLN A 91 -6.50 29.67 -12.82
CA GLN A 91 -5.79 28.43 -13.09
C GLN A 91 -6.58 27.58 -14.08
N LYS A 92 -5.93 27.19 -15.18
CA LYS A 92 -6.50 26.32 -16.23
C LYS A 92 -5.71 25.04 -16.43
N LEU A 93 -4.50 24.97 -15.88
CA LEU A 93 -3.63 23.81 -15.94
C LEU A 93 -3.53 23.23 -14.52
N PHE A 94 -3.70 21.92 -14.44
CA PHE A 94 -3.67 21.17 -13.20
C PHE A 94 -2.75 19.97 -13.35
N SER A 95 -2.05 19.65 -12.28
CA SER A 95 -1.22 18.45 -12.20
C SER A 95 -2.11 17.26 -11.86
N GLY A 96 -2.28 16.33 -12.80
CA GLY A 96 -3.09 15.13 -12.64
C GLY A 96 -2.31 13.85 -12.30
N GLY A 97 -0.97 13.93 -12.18
CA GLY A 97 -0.11 12.74 -11.97
C GLY A 97 -0.40 11.98 -10.68
N TYR A 98 -0.99 12.65 -9.67
CA TYR A 98 -1.32 12.03 -8.39
C TYR A 98 -2.52 11.08 -8.44
N LEU A 99 -3.36 11.13 -9.49
CA LEU A 99 -4.59 10.32 -9.58
C LEU A 99 -4.29 8.80 -9.56
N PHE A 100 -3.16 8.37 -10.12
CA PHE A 100 -2.72 6.97 -10.00
C PHE A 100 -2.41 6.59 -8.55
N LEU A 101 -1.70 7.45 -7.83
CA LEU A 101 -1.38 7.27 -6.42
C LEU A 101 -2.62 7.32 -5.54
N GLN A 102 -3.63 8.11 -5.95
CA GLN A 102 -4.93 8.19 -5.30
C GLN A 102 -5.62 6.83 -5.31
N SER A 103 -5.61 6.13 -6.46
CA SER A 103 -6.15 4.76 -6.54
C SER A 103 -5.48 3.81 -5.54
N ILE A 104 -4.15 3.85 -5.42
CA ILE A 104 -3.41 3.00 -4.47
C ILE A 104 -3.72 3.39 -3.03
N TYR A 105 -3.75 4.69 -2.71
CA TYR A 105 -4.03 5.23 -1.39
C TYR A 105 -5.38 4.75 -0.83
N TYR A 106 -6.44 4.87 -1.64
CA TYR A 106 -7.78 4.38 -1.27
C TYR A 106 -7.89 2.86 -1.35
N GLY A 107 -7.09 2.21 -2.20
CA GLY A 107 -6.92 0.76 -2.22
C GLY A 107 -6.38 0.21 -0.90
N LEU A 108 -5.40 0.89 -0.31
CA LEU A 108 -4.85 0.63 1.03
C LEU A 108 -5.77 1.07 2.18
N LYS A 109 -6.97 1.59 1.87
CA LYS A 109 -7.96 2.09 2.84
C LYS A 109 -7.41 3.14 3.82
N LEU A 110 -6.44 3.94 3.39
CA LEU A 110 -5.86 4.98 4.23
C LEU A 110 -6.91 6.03 4.66
N ASP A 111 -7.93 6.26 3.85
CA ASP A 111 -9.10 7.07 4.21
C ASP A 111 -9.84 6.54 5.45
N SER A 112 -9.95 5.22 5.56
CA SER A 112 -10.63 4.54 6.66
C SER A 112 -9.76 4.60 7.92
N VAL A 113 -8.44 4.47 7.75
CA VAL A 113 -7.45 4.66 8.82
C VAL A 113 -7.54 6.09 9.36
N CYS A 114 -7.53 7.11 8.50
CA CYS A 114 -7.68 8.52 8.89
C CYS A 114 -9.00 8.78 9.62
N ARG A 115 -10.12 8.16 9.20
CA ARG A 115 -11.40 8.27 9.91
C ARG A 115 -11.35 7.69 11.32
N LYS A 116 -10.71 6.52 11.50
CA LYS A 116 -10.49 5.91 12.83
C LYS A 116 -9.59 6.74 13.73
N ILE A 117 -8.57 7.39 13.16
CA ILE A 117 -7.72 8.34 13.89
C ILE A 117 -8.54 9.58 14.30
N LYS A 118 -9.32 10.14 13.37
CA LYS A 118 -10.19 11.29 13.64
C LYS A 118 -11.18 11.04 14.78
N SER A 119 -11.67 9.81 14.97
CA SER A 119 -12.54 9.51 16.12
C SER A 119 -11.84 9.49 17.48
N ARG A 120 -10.51 9.35 17.52
CA ARG A 120 -9.70 9.26 18.75
C ARG A 120 -9.05 10.59 19.14
N HIS A 121 -8.96 11.53 18.20
CA HIS A 121 -8.31 12.82 18.38
C HIS A 121 -9.29 13.96 18.11
N LYS A 122 -9.02 15.14 18.68
CA LYS A 122 -9.81 16.35 18.43
C LYS A 122 -8.99 17.32 17.58
N PHE A 123 -9.35 17.43 16.30
CA PHE A 123 -8.79 18.41 15.37
C PHE A 123 -9.85 18.81 14.34
N GLU A 124 -9.72 20.03 13.79
CA GLU A 124 -10.71 20.62 12.87
C GLU A 124 -10.38 20.39 11.39
N TYR A 125 -9.11 20.14 11.06
CA TYR A 125 -8.63 19.96 9.70
C TYR A 125 -8.95 18.57 9.13
N ASP A 126 -8.87 18.43 7.80
CA ASP A 126 -9.02 17.14 7.11
C ASP A 126 -7.70 16.38 7.09
N LEU A 127 -7.54 15.44 8.03
CA LEU A 127 -6.35 14.59 8.12
C LEU A 127 -6.17 13.70 6.88
N ASN A 128 -7.25 13.26 6.23
CA ASN A 128 -7.16 12.41 5.04
C ASN A 128 -6.57 13.19 3.88
N ALA A 129 -7.09 14.41 3.63
CA ALA A 129 -6.56 15.29 2.59
C ALA A 129 -5.09 15.65 2.83
N ILE A 130 -4.71 15.96 4.07
CA ILE A 130 -3.31 16.26 4.42
C ILE A 130 -2.41 15.05 4.17
N LEU A 131 -2.81 13.86 4.63
CA LEU A 131 -2.00 12.66 4.47
C LEU A 131 -1.85 12.27 3.00
N SER A 132 -2.95 12.29 2.24
CA SER A 132 -2.93 11.96 0.82
C SER A 132 -2.00 12.89 0.05
N ASP A 133 -2.13 14.20 0.24
CA ASP A 133 -1.33 15.19 -0.48
C ASP A 133 0.16 15.07 -0.13
N LEU A 134 0.48 14.85 1.15
CA LEU A 134 1.86 14.62 1.59
C LEU A 134 2.48 13.35 0.96
N ILE A 135 1.69 12.28 0.78
CA ILE A 135 2.15 11.06 0.12
C ILE A 135 2.33 11.31 -1.38
N TYR A 136 1.35 11.94 -2.03
CA TYR A 136 1.39 12.20 -3.47
C TYR A 136 2.58 13.07 -3.84
N THR A 137 2.77 14.19 -3.14
CA THR A 137 3.91 15.07 -3.38
C THR A 137 5.22 14.40 -3.02
N ARG A 138 5.27 13.51 -2.01
CA ARG A 138 6.49 12.77 -1.69
C ARG A 138 6.94 11.86 -2.83
N VAL A 139 6.02 11.28 -3.60
CA VAL A 139 6.35 10.43 -4.74
C VAL A 139 6.63 11.26 -5.99
N LEU A 140 5.84 12.30 -6.24
CA LEU A 140 5.94 13.11 -7.47
C LEU A 140 7.08 14.15 -7.42
N GLU A 141 7.23 14.84 -6.29
CA GLU A 141 8.19 15.94 -6.11
C GLU A 141 8.67 16.00 -4.64
N PRO A 142 9.59 15.07 -4.25
CA PRO A 142 10.07 14.96 -2.88
C PRO A 142 10.68 16.28 -2.39
N SER A 143 10.01 16.91 -1.42
CA SER A 143 10.41 18.23 -0.93
C SER A 143 10.01 18.45 0.55
N SER A 144 10.25 19.65 1.06
CA SER A 144 9.83 20.06 2.40
C SER A 144 8.30 20.03 2.54
N LYS A 145 7.78 20.00 3.78
CA LYS A 145 6.33 19.98 4.02
C LYS A 145 5.63 21.26 3.52
N SER A 146 6.30 22.40 3.63
CA SER A 146 5.81 23.66 3.07
C SER A 146 5.82 23.67 1.54
N SER A 147 6.85 23.09 0.92
CA SER A 147 6.90 22.94 -0.53
C SER A 147 5.85 21.97 -1.05
N SER A 148 5.66 20.84 -0.35
CA SER A 148 4.60 19.87 -0.64
C SER A 148 3.22 20.52 -0.61
N PHE A 149 2.91 21.33 0.42
CA PHE A 149 1.65 22.08 0.46
C PHE A 149 1.47 23.03 -0.73
N ARG A 150 2.54 23.72 -1.15
CA ARG A 150 2.48 24.61 -2.34
C ARG A 150 2.29 23.82 -3.63
N ALA A 151 2.94 22.66 -3.77
CA ALA A 151 2.80 21.79 -4.92
C ALA A 151 1.37 21.23 -5.02
N ALA A 152 0.77 20.81 -3.90
CA ALA A 152 -0.60 20.31 -3.85
C ALA A 152 -1.64 21.35 -4.32
N LYS A 153 -1.38 22.65 -4.18
CA LYS A 153 -2.25 23.71 -4.76
C LYS A 153 -2.37 23.66 -6.28
N GLN A 154 -1.44 23.00 -6.97
CA GLN A 154 -1.48 22.82 -8.42
C GLN A 154 -2.28 21.58 -8.85
N PHE A 155 -2.71 20.74 -7.90
CA PHE A 155 -3.51 19.56 -8.18
C PHE A 155 -4.92 19.93 -8.64
N LEU A 156 -5.59 18.99 -9.32
CA LEU A 156 -7.00 19.13 -9.72
C LEU A 156 -7.92 19.32 -8.50
N GLU A 157 -7.57 18.68 -7.38
CA GLU A 157 -8.24 18.77 -6.08
C GLU A 157 -7.32 19.57 -5.13
N PRO A 158 -7.43 20.92 -5.11
CA PRO A 158 -6.53 21.73 -4.28
C PRO A 158 -6.85 21.57 -2.78
N PRO A 159 -5.85 21.72 -1.90
CA PRO A 159 -6.03 21.66 -0.46
C PRO A 159 -7.09 22.63 0.06
N THR A 160 -7.98 22.14 0.93
CA THR A 160 -8.94 22.97 1.69
C THR A 160 -8.43 23.36 3.08
N TYR A 161 -7.23 22.90 3.45
CA TYR A 161 -6.58 23.12 4.73
C TYR A 161 -5.42 24.12 4.60
N GLU A 162 -4.93 24.62 5.74
CA GLU A 162 -3.85 25.59 5.77
C GLU A 162 -2.50 24.94 6.11
N LEU A 163 -1.40 25.65 5.81
CA LEU A 163 -0.05 25.14 6.06
C LEU A 163 0.19 24.76 7.53
N HIS A 164 -0.40 25.50 8.47
CA HIS A 164 -0.24 25.22 9.89
C HIS A 164 -0.95 23.92 10.31
N ASP A 165 -2.02 23.53 9.61
CA ASP A 165 -2.71 22.25 9.83
C ASP A 165 -1.82 21.08 9.42
N VAL A 166 -1.04 21.22 8.34
CA VAL A 166 -0.04 20.23 7.93
C VAL A 166 0.90 19.92 9.08
N TYR A 167 1.47 20.95 9.73
CA TYR A 167 2.39 20.74 10.85
C TYR A 167 1.73 20.13 12.07
N ARG A 168 0.49 20.52 12.39
CA ARG A 168 -0.29 19.92 13.50
C ARG A 168 -0.61 18.45 13.24
N ALA A 169 -0.93 18.09 11.99
CA ALA A 169 -1.25 16.73 11.59
C ALA A 169 -0.05 15.79 11.78
N LEU A 170 1.18 16.24 11.58
CA LEU A 170 2.38 15.40 11.75
C LEU A 170 2.49 14.82 13.16
N SER A 171 2.14 15.57 14.20
CA SER A 171 2.16 15.08 15.58
C SER A 171 1.12 13.99 15.82
N VAL A 172 -0.06 14.10 15.20
CA VAL A 172 -1.10 13.07 15.27
C VAL A 172 -0.69 11.82 14.49
N LEU A 173 -0.12 11.98 13.31
CA LEU A 173 0.39 10.87 12.51
C LEU A 173 1.53 10.14 13.23
N ALA A 174 2.41 10.87 13.91
CA ALA A 174 3.49 10.28 14.68
C ALA A 174 2.98 9.48 15.89
N SER A 175 1.95 9.97 16.60
CA SER A 175 1.38 9.24 17.74
C SER A 175 0.59 8.00 17.33
N GLU A 176 0.04 7.99 16.11
CA GLU A 176 -0.73 6.87 15.54
C GLU A 176 0.10 5.98 14.60
N MET A 177 1.42 6.16 14.56
CA MET A 177 2.32 5.53 13.58
C MET A 177 2.23 4.00 13.59
N ASP A 178 2.20 3.37 14.76
CA ASP A 178 2.09 1.90 14.86
C ASP A 178 0.74 1.40 14.34
N PHE A 179 -0.34 2.12 14.65
CA PHE A 179 -1.67 1.80 14.15
C PHE A 179 -1.73 1.91 12.61
N ILE A 180 -1.22 3.02 12.05
CA ILE A 180 -1.17 3.23 10.60
C ILE A 180 -0.41 2.09 9.93
N GLN A 181 0.78 1.73 10.42
CA GLN A 181 1.57 0.64 9.85
C GLN A 181 0.82 -0.69 9.88
N SER A 182 0.19 -1.04 11.01
CA SER A 182 -0.55 -2.30 11.14
C SER A 182 -1.75 -2.39 10.19
N GLU A 183 -2.50 -1.30 10.01
CA GLU A 183 -3.65 -1.28 9.11
C GLU A 183 -3.21 -1.27 7.64
N VAL A 184 -2.17 -0.50 7.29
CA VAL A 184 -1.63 -0.48 5.93
C VAL A 184 -1.11 -1.86 5.53
N TYR A 185 -0.42 -2.56 6.43
CA TYR A 185 0.00 -3.93 6.18
C TYR A 185 -1.20 -4.86 5.95
N LYS A 186 -2.21 -4.86 6.83
CA LYS A 186 -3.41 -5.69 6.65
C LYS A 186 -4.13 -5.37 5.33
N ASN A 187 -4.26 -4.09 5.00
CA ASN A 187 -4.96 -3.66 3.81
C ASN A 187 -4.15 -3.91 2.53
N SER A 188 -2.83 -4.05 2.61
CA SER A 188 -1.99 -4.35 1.44
C SER A 188 -2.31 -5.71 0.81
N PHE A 189 -2.83 -6.67 1.59
CA PHE A 189 -3.34 -7.96 1.07
C PHE A 189 -4.57 -7.81 0.15
N PHE A 190 -5.27 -6.67 0.17
CA PHE A 190 -6.34 -6.40 -0.79
C PHE A 190 -5.83 -5.99 -2.18
N LEU A 191 -4.56 -5.58 -2.28
CA LEU A 191 -3.95 -5.15 -3.55
C LEU A 191 -3.21 -6.27 -4.27
N GLY A 192 -2.86 -7.34 -3.57
CA GLY A 192 -2.16 -8.49 -4.12
C GLY A 192 -1.62 -9.40 -3.02
N ASP A 193 -1.00 -10.49 -3.46
CA ASP A 193 -0.30 -11.41 -2.56
C ASP A 193 0.97 -10.76 -2.01
N ARG A 194 1.38 -11.20 -0.82
CA ARG A 194 2.63 -10.77 -0.16
C ARG A 194 3.46 -11.97 0.25
N MET A 195 4.78 -11.89 0.06
CA MET A 195 5.72 -12.91 0.54
C MET A 195 6.05 -12.75 2.04
N ASP A 196 5.02 -12.80 2.90
CA ASP A 196 5.11 -12.60 4.37
C ASP A 196 5.86 -13.70 5.15
N ARG A 197 6.26 -14.77 4.45
CA ARG A 197 7.02 -15.90 5.02
C ARG A 197 8.50 -15.61 5.20
N ILE A 198 9.02 -14.58 4.54
CA ILE A 198 10.43 -14.16 4.64
C ILE A 198 10.42 -12.71 5.09
N LEU A 199 11.12 -12.43 6.19
CA LEU A 199 11.24 -11.08 6.72
C LEU A 199 12.70 -10.65 6.70
N TYR A 200 13.00 -9.60 5.93
CA TYR A 200 14.29 -8.95 5.95
C TYR A 200 14.29 -7.83 6.97
N TYR A 201 15.37 -7.72 7.74
CA TYR A 201 15.58 -6.64 8.68
C TYR A 201 16.88 -5.91 8.39
N ASP A 202 16.79 -4.59 8.27
CA ASP A 202 17.94 -3.71 8.20
C ASP A 202 17.74 -2.48 9.10
N CYS A 203 18.85 -1.97 9.60
CA CYS A 203 18.92 -0.75 10.40
C CYS A 203 19.60 0.34 9.59
N THR A 204 19.00 1.52 9.46
CA THR A 204 19.65 2.70 8.89
C THR A 204 19.73 3.83 9.93
N ASN A 205 20.48 4.88 9.63
CA ASN A 205 20.50 6.09 10.45
C ASN A 205 20.23 7.35 9.62
N TYR A 206 19.55 8.31 10.24
CA TYR A 206 19.39 9.66 9.71
C TYR A 206 20.21 10.61 10.57
N TYR A 207 21.07 11.40 9.93
CA TYR A 207 21.82 12.46 10.62
C TYR A 207 21.03 13.77 10.59
N PHE A 208 21.30 14.62 11.58
CA PHE A 208 20.72 15.94 11.68
C PHE A 208 21.84 16.97 11.75
N GLU A 209 21.72 18.07 10.99
CA GLU A 209 22.65 19.19 11.05
C GLU A 209 22.36 20.05 12.30
N ILE A 210 22.57 19.45 13.47
CA ILE A 210 22.45 20.09 14.78
C ILE A 210 23.74 19.89 15.54
N GLU A 211 24.09 20.88 16.36
CA GLU A 211 25.35 20.90 17.11
C GLU A 211 25.23 20.26 18.50
N GLN A 212 24.02 19.90 18.93
CA GLN A 212 23.75 19.30 20.23
C GLN A 212 22.64 18.25 20.15
N GLU A 213 22.63 17.32 21.09
CA GLU A 213 21.60 16.29 21.18
C GLU A 213 20.23 16.87 21.50
N ASP A 214 19.17 16.27 20.92
CA ASP A 214 17.79 16.68 21.18
C ASP A 214 16.82 15.51 21.00
N GLY A 215 16.16 15.12 22.09
CA GLY A 215 15.31 13.92 22.15
C GLY A 215 16.09 12.67 21.76
N ASP A 216 15.59 11.91 20.77
CA ASP A 216 16.23 10.71 20.24
C ASP A 216 17.42 11.00 19.31
N LYS A 217 17.65 12.26 18.96
CA LYS A 217 18.80 12.67 18.15
C LYS A 217 20.04 12.69 19.05
N LYS A 218 20.81 11.61 19.02
CA LYS A 218 21.94 11.34 19.94
C LYS A 218 23.23 11.08 19.17
N TYR A 219 24.37 11.39 19.76
CA TYR A 219 25.66 11.04 19.14
C TYR A 219 25.85 9.53 19.13
N GLY A 220 26.13 8.98 17.96
CA GLY A 220 26.27 7.55 17.77
C GLY A 220 27.14 7.22 16.57
N LYS A 221 27.36 5.93 16.33
CA LYS A 221 28.13 5.48 15.18
C LYS A 221 27.31 5.64 13.90
N SER A 222 27.50 6.77 13.22
CA SER A 222 26.90 7.01 11.90
C SER A 222 27.46 6.02 10.86
N LYS A 223 26.58 5.51 9.99
CA LYS A 223 26.99 4.64 8.86
C LYS A 223 27.81 5.44 7.83
N GLU A 224 27.58 6.75 7.76
CA GLU A 224 28.35 7.70 6.94
C GLU A 224 29.55 8.30 7.68
N HIS A 225 29.86 7.83 8.90
CA HIS A 225 30.94 8.37 9.73
C HIS A 225 30.84 9.87 10.05
N ARG A 226 29.62 10.43 10.05
CA ARG A 226 29.39 11.83 10.43
C ARG A 226 29.45 12.02 11.95
N PRO A 227 29.97 13.17 12.43
CA PRO A 227 30.05 13.48 13.86
C PRO A 227 28.73 14.00 14.43
N ASN A 228 27.71 14.22 13.60
CA ASN A 228 26.46 14.82 14.01
C ASN A 228 25.55 13.85 14.78
N PRO A 229 24.61 14.36 15.61
CA PRO A 229 23.58 13.53 16.20
C PRO A 229 22.75 12.81 15.14
N ILE A 230 22.44 11.55 15.42
CA ILE A 230 21.67 10.68 14.54
C ILE A 230 20.43 10.14 15.24
N ILE A 231 19.48 9.64 14.47
CA ILE A 231 18.43 8.72 14.92
C ILE A 231 18.58 7.43 14.12
N GLN A 232 18.32 6.29 14.74
CA GLN A 232 18.32 5.00 14.07
C GLN A 232 16.91 4.59 13.66
N MET A 233 16.78 3.91 12.54
CA MET A 233 15.53 3.31 12.08
C MET A 233 15.76 1.85 11.73
N GLY A 234 15.06 0.95 12.42
CA GLY A 234 14.95 -0.45 12.01
C GLY A 234 13.73 -0.62 11.11
N LEU A 235 13.88 -1.33 9.98
CA LEU A 235 12.81 -1.58 9.02
C LEU A 235 12.70 -3.08 8.74
N PHE A 236 11.49 -3.60 8.77
CA PHE A 236 11.15 -4.90 8.20
C PHE A 236 10.52 -4.77 6.83
N THR A 237 10.97 -5.61 5.90
CA THR A 237 10.33 -5.84 4.60
C THR A 237 10.03 -7.32 4.42
N ASP A 238 9.07 -7.64 3.56
CA ASP A 238 8.76 -9.03 3.21
C ASP A 238 9.73 -9.54 2.13
N GLY A 239 9.51 -10.78 1.67
CA GLY A 239 10.30 -11.39 0.61
C GLY A 239 10.30 -10.63 -0.72
N ASP A 240 9.29 -9.79 -0.96
CA ASP A 240 9.16 -8.95 -2.16
C ASP A 240 9.76 -7.54 -1.96
N GLY A 241 10.33 -7.27 -0.79
CA GLY A 241 10.89 -5.96 -0.44
C GLY A 241 9.86 -4.92 -0.05
N ILE A 242 8.59 -5.30 0.16
CA ILE A 242 7.53 -4.38 0.57
C ILE A 242 7.64 -4.15 2.09
N PRO A 243 7.67 -2.91 2.58
CA PRO A 243 7.69 -2.61 4.01
C PRO A 243 6.53 -3.24 4.80
N LEU A 244 6.81 -3.69 6.02
CA LEU A 244 5.80 -4.11 7.00
C LEU A 244 5.71 -3.11 8.15
N ALA A 245 6.84 -2.89 8.81
CA ALA A 245 6.92 -2.10 10.03
C ALA A 245 8.32 -1.52 10.18
N PHE A 246 8.39 -0.34 10.77
CA PHE A 246 9.61 0.30 11.20
C PHE A 246 9.49 0.78 12.64
N SER A 247 10.63 1.06 13.25
CA SER A 247 10.70 1.76 14.53
C SER A 247 11.93 2.64 14.58
N LEU A 248 11.79 3.76 15.29
CA LEU A 248 12.84 4.74 15.50
C LEU A 248 13.45 4.55 16.89
N PHE A 249 14.76 4.76 16.99
CA PHE A 249 15.52 4.56 18.21
C PHE A 249 16.55 5.69 18.38
N PRO A 250 16.88 6.07 19.62
CA PRO A 250 17.97 6.98 19.91
C PRO A 250 19.27 6.62 19.18
N GLY A 251 19.96 7.63 18.64
CA GLY A 251 21.16 7.43 17.82
C GLY A 251 22.31 6.65 18.47
N ASN A 252 22.39 6.70 19.80
CA ASN A 252 23.40 6.01 20.60
C ASN A 252 23.00 4.58 21.01
N GLN A 253 21.79 4.14 20.67
CA GLN A 253 21.32 2.80 20.99
C GLN A 253 22.03 1.74 20.13
N ASN A 254 22.22 0.55 20.68
CA ASN A 254 22.78 -0.57 19.93
C ASN A 254 21.71 -1.18 19.01
N GLU A 255 22.03 -1.29 17.72
CA GLU A 255 21.16 -1.86 16.67
C GLU A 255 20.71 -3.31 16.98
N GLN A 256 21.46 -4.09 17.75
CA GLN A 256 21.00 -5.43 18.16
C GLN A 256 19.78 -5.38 19.09
N LYS A 257 19.63 -4.29 19.85
CA LYS A 257 18.52 -4.10 20.79
C LYS A 257 17.28 -3.49 20.12
N SER A 258 17.40 -2.92 18.92
CA SER A 258 16.24 -2.38 18.17
C SER A 258 15.35 -3.45 17.56
N LEU A 259 15.85 -4.68 17.42
CA LEU A 259 15.10 -5.78 16.84
C LEU A 259 13.92 -6.24 17.71
N LYS A 260 14.15 -6.43 19.01
CA LYS A 260 13.15 -7.04 19.92
C LYS A 260 11.81 -6.28 19.99
N PRO A 261 11.79 -4.93 20.10
CA PRO A 261 10.54 -4.18 20.10
C PRO A 261 9.77 -4.34 18.79
N LEU A 262 10.48 -4.38 17.67
CA LEU A 262 9.87 -4.44 16.35
C LEU A 262 9.32 -5.84 16.03
N GLU A 263 10.02 -6.91 16.45
CA GLU A 263 9.46 -8.28 16.38
C GLU A 263 8.22 -8.44 17.26
N THR A 264 8.22 -7.85 18.46
CA THR A 264 7.04 -7.88 19.35
C THR A 264 5.85 -7.21 18.67
N LYS A 265 6.08 -6.08 17.97
CA LYS A 265 5.06 -5.43 17.16
C LYS A 265 4.57 -6.36 16.05
N ILE A 266 5.46 -7.00 15.29
CA ILE A 266 5.10 -7.95 14.22
C ILE A 266 4.21 -9.08 14.75
N LEU A 267 4.62 -9.74 15.83
CA LEU A 267 3.86 -10.84 16.41
C LEU A 267 2.47 -10.38 16.91
N GLN A 268 2.41 -9.26 17.65
CA GLN A 268 1.17 -8.82 18.29
C GLN A 268 0.20 -8.12 17.33
N GLN A 269 0.71 -7.31 16.40
CA GLN A 269 -0.11 -6.41 15.59
C GLN A 269 -0.34 -6.94 14.16
N PHE A 270 0.57 -7.77 13.65
CA PHE A 270 0.57 -8.26 12.27
C PHE A 270 0.21 -9.75 12.17
N GLY A 271 0.26 -10.50 13.28
CA GLY A 271 -0.18 -11.91 13.34
C GLY A 271 0.70 -12.88 12.56
N CYS A 272 1.95 -12.51 12.29
CA CYS A 272 2.91 -13.33 11.56
C CYS A 272 3.58 -14.35 12.48
N ASP A 273 2.97 -15.52 12.65
CA ASP A 273 3.49 -16.55 13.57
C ASP A 273 4.59 -17.44 12.95
N LYS A 274 4.66 -17.50 11.61
CA LYS A 274 5.54 -18.39 10.85
C LYS A 274 6.29 -17.63 9.77
N PHE A 275 7.54 -17.28 10.05
CA PHE A 275 8.43 -16.60 9.11
C PHE A 275 9.89 -17.01 9.27
N ILE A 276 10.67 -16.74 8.24
CA ILE A 276 12.13 -16.83 8.23
C ILE A 276 12.71 -15.42 8.37
N TYR A 277 13.41 -15.18 9.47
CA TYR A 277 14.11 -13.93 9.73
C TYR A 277 15.46 -13.89 9.02
N CYS A 278 15.66 -12.91 8.16
CA CYS A 278 16.89 -12.72 7.40
C CYS A 278 17.58 -11.42 7.81
N SER A 279 18.80 -11.51 8.35
CA SER A 279 19.58 -10.32 8.71
C SER A 279 21.08 -10.46 8.49
N ASP A 280 21.75 -9.31 8.56
CA ASP A 280 23.19 -9.26 8.58
C ASP A 280 23.80 -9.79 9.89
N ALA A 281 25.12 -9.95 9.88
CA ALA A 281 25.91 -10.40 11.03
C ALA A 281 25.94 -9.37 12.18
N GLY A 282 25.66 -8.09 11.89
CA GLY A 282 25.66 -7.01 12.88
C GLY A 282 24.50 -7.14 13.84
N LEU A 283 23.34 -7.59 13.34
CA LEU A 283 22.07 -7.70 14.05
C LEU A 283 21.84 -9.09 14.66
N ALA A 284 22.63 -10.09 14.24
CA ALA A 284 22.52 -11.49 14.60
C ALA A 284 23.17 -11.87 15.95
N SER A 285 22.87 -11.15 17.02
CA SER A 285 23.29 -11.52 18.38
C SER A 285 22.73 -12.90 18.79
N GLU A 286 23.40 -13.61 19.69
CA GLU A 286 22.95 -14.94 20.15
C GLU A 286 21.51 -14.89 20.71
N ASP A 287 21.19 -13.86 21.47
CA ASP A 287 19.84 -13.69 22.02
C ASP A 287 18.80 -13.40 20.92
N ASN A 288 19.17 -12.68 19.85
CA ASN A 288 18.30 -12.44 18.71
C ASN A 288 18.09 -13.73 17.88
N ARG A 289 19.12 -14.57 17.73
CA ARG A 289 19.00 -15.87 17.07
C ARG A 289 18.07 -16.80 17.84
N VAL A 290 18.23 -16.88 19.16
CA VAL A 290 17.34 -17.68 20.02
C VAL A 290 15.90 -17.17 19.89
N LEU A 291 15.68 -15.86 19.95
CA LEU A 291 14.34 -15.27 19.80
C LEU A 291 13.70 -15.63 18.45
N ASN A 292 14.46 -15.57 17.36
CA ASN A 292 13.98 -15.90 16.00
C ASN A 292 13.93 -17.40 15.69
N HIS A 293 14.38 -18.25 16.61
CA HIS A 293 14.22 -19.70 16.51
C HIS A 293 13.04 -20.23 17.36
N MET A 294 12.41 -19.38 18.17
CA MET A 294 11.30 -19.80 19.03
C MET A 294 9.99 -19.96 18.24
N GLY A 295 9.26 -21.04 18.50
CA GLY A 295 7.93 -21.29 17.90
C GLY A 295 8.04 -21.86 16.49
N GLN A 296 7.30 -21.29 15.53
CA GLN A 296 7.34 -21.72 14.12
C GLN A 296 8.28 -20.84 13.26
N ARG A 297 9.22 -20.14 13.90
CA ARG A 297 10.14 -19.22 13.24
C ARG A 297 11.48 -19.87 12.98
N ALA A 298 12.13 -19.44 11.91
CA ALA A 298 13.49 -19.80 11.58
C ALA A 298 14.29 -18.53 11.28
N PHE A 299 15.61 -18.63 11.20
CA PHE A 299 16.45 -17.51 10.82
C PHE A 299 17.55 -17.92 9.85
N ILE A 300 17.97 -16.95 9.05
CA ILE A 300 19.17 -17.00 8.21
C ILE A 300 19.95 -15.73 8.52
N VAL A 301 21.16 -15.89 9.03
CA VAL A 301 22.01 -14.76 9.41
C VAL A 301 23.37 -14.90 8.77
N THR A 302 23.94 -13.79 8.32
CA THR A 302 25.31 -13.83 7.79
C THR A 302 26.31 -14.02 8.92
N GLN A 303 27.35 -14.81 8.66
CA GLN A 303 28.42 -15.07 9.61
C GLN A 303 29.76 -14.75 8.96
N SER A 304 30.54 -13.86 9.57
CA SER A 304 31.86 -13.53 9.07
C SER A 304 32.82 -14.69 9.28
N ILE A 305 33.39 -15.22 8.20
CA ILE A 305 34.42 -16.28 8.24
C ILE A 305 35.61 -15.88 9.13
N LYS A 306 35.99 -14.59 9.12
CA LYS A 306 37.10 -14.07 9.95
C LYS A 306 36.84 -14.20 11.45
N LYS A 307 35.57 -14.19 11.86
CA LYS A 307 35.14 -14.27 13.27
C LYS A 307 34.83 -15.70 13.73
N LEU A 308 34.93 -16.70 12.85
CA LEU A 308 34.74 -18.10 13.23
C LEU A 308 35.90 -18.62 14.10
N PRO A 309 35.66 -19.61 14.97
CA PRO A 309 36.70 -20.41 15.60
C PRO A 309 37.71 -20.97 14.60
N ALA A 310 38.92 -21.29 15.06
CA ALA A 310 40.01 -21.69 14.16
C ALA A 310 39.67 -22.94 13.33
N GLU A 311 39.00 -23.93 13.94
CA GLU A 311 38.59 -25.19 13.30
C GLU A 311 37.53 -24.93 12.22
N ASP A 312 36.39 -24.32 12.59
CA ASP A 312 35.30 -23.97 11.66
C ASP A 312 35.80 -23.06 10.53
N ARG A 313 36.72 -22.13 10.83
CA ARG A 313 37.32 -21.25 9.81
C ARG A 313 38.19 -22.04 8.82
N ALA A 314 38.99 -22.98 9.31
CA ALA A 314 39.81 -23.84 8.45
C ALA A 314 38.92 -24.73 7.58
N TRP A 315 37.83 -25.27 8.15
CA TRP A 315 36.83 -26.02 7.40
C TRP A 315 36.16 -25.14 6.34
N ALA A 316 35.66 -23.96 6.70
CA ALA A 316 34.96 -23.05 5.81
C ALA A 316 35.81 -22.67 4.59
N LEU A 317 37.12 -22.41 4.78
CA LEU A 317 38.07 -22.05 3.74
C LEU A 317 38.54 -23.23 2.85
N LYS A 318 38.25 -24.47 3.24
CA LYS A 318 38.62 -25.65 2.44
C LYS A 318 37.88 -25.65 1.11
N LYS A 319 38.60 -25.75 -0.02
CA LYS A 319 38.01 -25.75 -1.38
C LYS A 319 37.30 -27.06 -1.77
N THR A 320 37.36 -28.08 -0.92
CA THR A 320 36.72 -29.38 -1.15
C THR A 320 35.51 -29.58 -0.25
N GLY A 321 34.67 -30.56 -0.60
CA GLY A 321 33.44 -30.87 0.15
C GLY A 321 32.24 -30.04 -0.27
N PHE A 322 32.36 -29.25 -1.35
CA PHE A 322 31.24 -28.53 -1.94
C PHE A 322 30.34 -29.47 -2.73
N LYS A 323 29.09 -29.05 -2.86
CA LYS A 323 28.09 -29.64 -3.73
C LYS A 323 27.52 -28.54 -4.62
N ARG A 324 27.14 -28.90 -5.84
CA ARG A 324 26.45 -27.97 -6.72
C ARG A 324 24.98 -27.84 -6.32
N LEU A 325 24.46 -26.63 -6.21
CA LEU A 325 23.10 -26.38 -5.74
C LEU A 325 22.02 -26.98 -6.66
N SER A 326 22.28 -27.10 -7.96
CA SER A 326 21.28 -27.57 -8.93
C SER A 326 21.02 -29.08 -8.88
N ASP A 327 21.99 -29.89 -8.46
CA ASP A 327 21.87 -31.36 -8.49
C ASP A 327 22.56 -32.09 -7.33
N ASP A 328 22.99 -31.36 -6.30
CA ASP A 328 23.68 -31.86 -5.09
C ASP A 328 24.94 -32.69 -5.36
N LYS A 329 25.49 -32.66 -6.58
CA LYS A 329 26.68 -33.44 -6.91
C LYS A 329 27.90 -32.87 -6.20
N PRO A 330 28.75 -33.72 -5.59
CA PRO A 330 30.01 -33.28 -5.01
C PRO A 330 30.93 -32.64 -6.05
N VAL A 331 31.51 -31.49 -5.72
CA VAL A 331 32.42 -30.73 -6.58
C VAL A 331 33.64 -30.28 -5.76
N ASP A 332 34.79 -30.32 -6.42
CA ASP A 332 36.03 -29.73 -5.93
C ASP A 332 36.24 -28.39 -6.62
N LEU A 333 36.22 -27.29 -5.84
CA LEU A 333 36.32 -25.94 -6.41
C LEU A 333 37.66 -25.69 -7.12
N THR A 334 38.68 -26.53 -6.92
CA THR A 334 39.96 -26.42 -7.63
C THR A 334 39.92 -26.92 -9.07
N LYS A 335 38.84 -27.60 -9.46
CA LYS A 335 38.68 -28.22 -10.79
C LYS A 335 37.59 -27.56 -11.64
N LEU A 336 37.09 -26.40 -11.19
CA LEU A 336 36.07 -25.66 -11.94
C LEU A 336 36.65 -25.14 -13.25
N THR A 337 35.80 -25.14 -14.26
CA THR A 337 36.10 -24.73 -15.63
C THR A 337 35.19 -23.58 -16.06
N ASP A 338 35.42 -23.01 -17.25
CA ASP A 338 34.57 -21.93 -17.77
C ASP A 338 33.09 -22.34 -17.91
N ASP A 339 32.80 -23.63 -18.08
CA ASP A 339 31.43 -24.17 -18.16
C ASP A 339 30.68 -24.11 -16.80
N ASP A 340 31.42 -23.89 -15.71
CA ASP A 340 30.92 -23.83 -14.35
C ASP A 340 30.54 -22.41 -13.90
N LYS A 341 30.67 -21.42 -14.79
CA LYS A 341 30.36 -20.01 -14.52
C LYS A 341 28.90 -19.79 -14.15
N ASN A 342 28.66 -18.83 -13.25
CA ASN A 342 27.35 -18.51 -12.70
C ASN A 342 26.66 -19.69 -11.98
N GLN A 343 27.37 -20.79 -11.71
CA GLN A 343 26.85 -21.90 -10.90
C GLN A 343 27.13 -21.63 -9.42
N LEU A 344 26.13 -21.94 -8.59
CA LEU A 344 26.21 -21.79 -7.14
C LEU A 344 26.57 -23.13 -6.50
N TYR A 345 27.62 -23.11 -5.69
CA TYR A 345 28.11 -24.24 -4.92
C TYR A 345 27.89 -23.98 -3.44
N TYR A 346 27.66 -25.03 -2.67
CA TYR A 346 27.53 -24.90 -1.23
C TYR A 346 28.13 -26.10 -0.48
N LYS A 347 28.48 -25.90 0.77
CA LYS A 347 28.72 -26.97 1.74
C LYS A 347 28.17 -26.56 3.09
N ASP A 348 27.90 -27.54 3.92
CA ASP A 348 27.25 -27.32 5.19
C ASP A 348 27.78 -28.25 6.29
N GLU A 349 27.83 -27.74 7.51
CA GLU A 349 28.13 -28.52 8.71
C GLU A 349 27.29 -28.05 9.90
N PRO A 350 27.01 -28.92 10.88
CA PRO A 350 26.44 -28.51 12.16
C PRO A 350 27.38 -27.54 12.88
N LEU A 351 26.82 -26.45 13.40
CA LEU A 351 27.51 -25.46 14.23
C LEU A 351 26.71 -25.27 15.52
N THR A 352 27.15 -25.92 16.59
CA THR A 352 26.53 -25.73 17.90
C THR A 352 27.15 -24.54 18.62
N THR A 353 26.35 -23.51 18.87
CA THR A 353 26.74 -22.42 19.77
C THR A 353 26.33 -22.75 21.20
N LYS A 354 26.66 -21.88 22.16
CA LYS A 354 26.36 -22.11 23.58
C LYS A 354 24.86 -22.29 23.89
N LYS A 355 23.97 -21.72 23.08
CA LYS A 355 22.52 -21.71 23.35
C LYS A 355 21.69 -22.39 22.26
N LEU A 356 22.27 -22.67 21.09
CA LEU A 356 21.48 -23.08 19.94
C LEU A 356 22.29 -23.96 18.97
N ASP A 357 21.68 -25.05 18.52
CA ASP A 357 22.17 -25.83 17.41
C ASP A 357 21.83 -25.13 16.08
N GLN A 358 22.87 -24.84 15.30
CA GLN A 358 22.78 -24.12 14.05
C GLN A 358 23.41 -24.94 12.92
N LYS A 359 23.20 -24.49 11.70
CA LYS A 359 23.82 -25.06 10.51
C LYS A 359 24.64 -23.97 9.84
N LEU A 360 25.95 -24.18 9.75
CA LEU A 360 26.83 -23.30 8.99
C LEU A 360 26.74 -23.71 7.53
N ILE A 361 26.36 -22.77 6.66
CA ILE A 361 26.30 -22.97 5.21
C ILE A 361 27.30 -22.01 4.58
N ILE A 362 28.22 -22.55 3.78
CA ILE A 362 29.18 -21.78 2.99
C ILE A 362 28.75 -21.88 1.53
N THR A 363 28.52 -20.75 0.89
CA THR A 363 28.20 -20.66 -0.53
C THR A 363 29.37 -20.09 -1.32
N TYR A 364 29.57 -20.57 -2.53
CA TYR A 364 30.57 -20.09 -3.48
C TYR A 364 29.91 -19.94 -4.85
N LEU A 365 29.93 -18.72 -5.38
CA LEU A 365 29.51 -18.43 -6.74
C LEU A 365 30.77 -18.31 -7.61
N TYR A 366 30.85 -19.11 -8.67
CA TYR A 366 31.97 -19.04 -9.60
C TYR A 366 31.71 -17.96 -10.65
N ASP A 367 32.11 -16.75 -10.31
CA ASP A 367 32.15 -15.59 -11.21
C ASP A 367 33.63 -15.20 -11.36
N ASN A 368 34.08 -15.09 -12.61
CA ASN A 368 35.49 -14.92 -13.00
C ASN A 368 36.25 -13.82 -12.24
#